data_AF-A0A2K3UWG5-F1
#
_entry.id   AF-A0A2K3UWG5-F1
#
_cell.length_a   1.000
_cell.length_b   1.000
_cell.length_c   1.000
_cell.angle_alpha   90.00
_cell.angle_beta   90.00
_cell.angle_gamma   90.00
#
_symmetry.space_group_name_H-M   'P 1'
#
loop_
_entity.id
_entity.type
_entity.pdbx_description
1 polymer ?
#
loop_
_entity_poly.entity_id
_entity_poly.type
_entity_poly.pdbx_seq_one_letter_code
_entity_poly.pdbx_strand_id
1 'polypeptide(L)'
;MRQTQGLMTAPDPHPLDRLREEAQTTTPQAVRLSLETLSAGHFALLAPQGWAAGAEEILRGAIGMERKAQMEMRIGLGADIDDLPIRKTRALAEMTLDDLLAEYREGRAMTLRVLDRLLEVAGRRDVRAWTLGEEVPPAVYILSLRDRLERLGRLVGEQRVSP
;
A
#
# COMPACT_ATOMS: atom_id res chain seq x y z
N MET A 1 -0.48 1.89 54.72
CA MET A 1 -1.00 1.89 53.34
C MET A 1 -0.01 2.61 52.44
N ARG A 2 0.76 1.89 51.62
CA ARG A 2 1.60 2.49 50.58
C ARG A 2 0.80 2.44 49.27
N GLN A 3 0.47 3.60 48.72
CA GLN A 3 -0.06 3.68 47.36
C GLN A 3 1.11 3.44 46.40
N THR A 4 1.05 2.33 45.68
CA THR A 4 1.91 2.07 44.52
C THR A 4 1.41 2.99 43.41
N GLN A 5 2.09 4.12 43.21
CA GLN A 5 1.92 4.92 41.98
C GLN A 5 2.27 4.01 40.81
N GLY A 6 1.26 3.64 40.03
CA GLY A 6 1.48 2.94 38.76
C GLY A 6 2.31 3.85 37.87
N LEU A 7 3.48 3.37 37.43
CA LEU A 7 4.25 3.99 36.37
C LEU A 7 3.33 4.09 35.14
N MET A 8 2.88 5.30 34.81
CA MET A 8 2.39 5.61 33.47
C MET A 8 3.59 5.52 32.54
N THR A 9 3.80 4.35 31.93
CA THR A 9 4.68 4.24 30.76
C THR A 9 4.09 5.11 29.66
N ALA A 10 4.92 5.97 29.06
CA ALA A 10 4.50 6.76 27.90
C ALA A 10 3.93 5.81 26.83
N PRO A 11 2.83 6.18 26.15
CA PRO A 11 2.30 5.37 25.06
C PRO A 11 3.38 5.18 24.00
N ASP A 12 3.43 3.99 23.40
CA ASP A 12 4.35 3.69 22.31
C ASP A 12 4.15 4.71 21.18
N PRO A 13 5.25 5.20 20.56
CA PRO A 13 5.16 6.20 19.50
C PRO A 13 4.33 5.66 18.32
N HIS A 14 3.48 6.52 17.76
CA HIS A 14 2.61 6.10 16.68
C HIS A 14 3.45 5.83 15.41
N PRO A 15 3.16 4.80 14.61
CA PRO A 15 3.95 4.51 13.41
C PRO A 15 4.03 5.68 12.41
N LEU A 16 3.05 6.59 12.45
CA LEU A 16 3.07 7.81 11.62
C LEU A 16 4.10 8.84 12.05
N ASP A 17 4.57 8.83 13.29
CA ASP A 17 5.52 9.83 13.80
C ASP A 17 6.84 9.76 13.02
N ARG A 18 7.38 8.55 12.84
CA ARG A 18 8.56 8.33 11.99
C ARG A 18 8.34 8.78 10.54
N LEU A 19 7.14 8.54 9.99
CA LEU A 19 6.82 8.93 8.61
C LEU A 19 6.67 10.44 8.47
N ARG A 20 6.18 11.14 9.50
CA ARG A 20 6.11 12.60 9.56
C ARG A 20 7.52 13.21 9.57
N GLU A 21 8.43 12.64 10.35
CA GLU A 21 9.84 13.05 10.35
C GLU A 21 10.50 12.81 8.99
N GLU A 22 10.30 11.63 8.40
CA GLU A 22 10.84 11.31 7.07
C GLU A 22 10.27 12.23 5.97
N ALA A 23 9.00 12.60 6.06
CA ALA A 23 8.36 13.54 5.13
C ALA A 23 8.95 14.96 5.19
N GLN A 24 9.67 15.35 6.25
CA GLN A 24 10.34 16.65 6.33
C GLN A 24 11.60 16.71 5.46
N THR A 25 12.19 15.56 5.12
CA THR A 25 13.47 15.47 4.40
C THR A 25 13.36 14.74 3.07
N THR A 26 12.18 14.23 2.74
CA THR A 26 11.92 13.43 1.53
C THR A 26 10.86 14.08 0.66
N THR A 27 11.05 14.09 -0.66
CA THR A 27 10.04 14.59 -1.60
C THR A 27 9.12 13.47 -2.09
N PRO A 28 7.82 13.73 -2.34
CA PRO A 28 6.91 12.73 -2.91
C PRO A 28 7.41 12.13 -4.22
N GLN A 29 8.10 12.92 -5.06
CA GLN A 29 8.65 12.45 -6.32
C GLN A 29 9.77 11.42 -6.13
N ALA A 30 10.66 11.60 -5.15
CA ALA A 30 11.68 10.61 -4.83
C ALA A 30 11.08 9.28 -4.36
N VAL A 31 10.05 9.35 -3.51
CA VAL A 31 9.33 8.14 -3.04
C VAL A 31 8.58 7.47 -4.19
N ARG A 32 8.00 8.25 -5.11
CA ARG A 32 7.29 7.71 -6.27
C ARG A 32 8.21 6.95 -7.23
N LEU A 33 9.45 7.42 -7.42
CA LEU A 33 10.48 6.68 -8.17
C LEU A 33 10.88 5.38 -7.47
N SER A 34 11.03 5.41 -6.14
CA SER A 34 11.28 4.19 -5.35
C SER A 34 10.15 3.16 -5.51
N LEU A 35 8.89 3.61 -5.48
CA LEU A 35 7.71 2.77 -5.70
C LEU A 35 7.67 2.13 -7.09
N GLU A 36 8.15 2.84 -8.12
CA GLU A 36 8.25 2.32 -9.48
C GLU A 36 9.26 1.18 -9.56
N THR A 37 10.48 1.40 -9.05
CA THR A 37 11.54 0.39 -8.99
C THR A 37 11.08 -0.85 -8.22
N LEU A 38 10.45 -0.64 -7.06
CA LEU A 38 9.89 -1.71 -6.23
C LEU A 38 8.82 -2.50 -6.99
N SER A 39 7.93 -1.82 -7.71
CA SER A 39 6.86 -2.48 -8.46
C SER A 39 7.39 -3.25 -9.67
N ALA A 40 8.40 -2.72 -10.37
CA ALA A 40 9.08 -3.42 -11.45
C ALA A 40 9.74 -4.72 -10.93
N GLY A 41 10.42 -4.66 -9.78
CA GLY A 41 10.98 -5.83 -9.11
C GLY A 41 9.91 -6.88 -8.77
N HIS A 42 8.75 -6.47 -8.24
CA HIS A 42 7.67 -7.41 -7.94
C HIS A 42 7.06 -8.03 -9.20
N PHE A 43 6.90 -7.26 -10.28
CA PHE A 43 6.38 -7.81 -11.53
C PHE A 43 7.30 -8.89 -12.11
N ALA A 44 8.61 -8.77 -11.93
CA ALA A 44 9.55 -9.82 -12.30
C ALA A 44 9.35 -11.12 -11.49
N LEU A 45 8.92 -11.02 -10.23
CA LEU A 45 8.63 -12.19 -9.38
C LEU A 45 7.37 -12.95 -9.80
N LEU A 46 6.44 -12.30 -10.53
CA LEU A 46 5.19 -12.93 -10.99
C LEU A 46 5.38 -13.82 -12.23
N ALA A 47 6.58 -13.87 -12.80
CA ALA A 47 6.90 -14.75 -13.93
C ALA A 47 6.65 -16.23 -13.56
N PRO A 48 6.20 -17.09 -14.50
CA PRO A 48 5.82 -18.46 -14.22
C PRO A 48 7.04 -19.29 -13.77
N GLN A 49 7.17 -19.44 -12.46
CA GLN A 49 8.08 -20.37 -11.79
C GLN A 49 7.32 -20.93 -10.58
N GLY A 50 7.81 -22.01 -9.97
CA GLY A 50 7.07 -22.73 -8.93
C GLY A 50 6.60 -21.84 -7.78
N TRP A 51 5.35 -22.05 -7.35
CA TRP A 51 4.73 -21.38 -6.21
C TRP A 51 4.51 -22.37 -5.07
N ALA A 52 4.73 -21.91 -3.84
CA ALA A 52 4.48 -22.69 -2.64
C ALA A 52 2.97 -22.93 -2.45
N ALA A 53 2.61 -23.98 -1.70
CA ALA A 53 1.21 -24.35 -1.44
C ALA A 53 0.39 -23.24 -0.75
N GLY A 54 1.03 -22.30 -0.06
CA GLY A 54 0.40 -21.14 0.60
C GLY A 54 0.30 -19.88 -0.26
N ALA A 55 0.78 -19.90 -1.50
CA ALA A 55 0.91 -18.69 -2.33
C ALA A 55 -0.41 -17.97 -2.57
N GLU A 56 -1.49 -18.71 -2.83
CA GLU A 56 -2.80 -18.12 -3.10
C GLU A 56 -3.33 -17.30 -1.91
N GLU A 57 -3.17 -17.80 -0.67
CA GLU A 57 -3.66 -17.10 0.52
C GLU A 57 -2.90 -15.78 0.73
N ILE A 58 -1.58 -15.81 0.56
CA ILE A 58 -0.74 -14.62 0.63
C ILE A 58 -1.11 -13.62 -0.47
N LEU A 59 -1.34 -14.08 -1.70
CA LEU A 59 -1.78 -13.23 -2.81
C LEU A 59 -3.15 -12.61 -2.53
N ARG A 60 -4.13 -13.37 -2.04
CA ARG A 60 -5.45 -12.85 -1.67
C ARG A 60 -5.33 -11.75 -0.62
N GLY A 61 -4.54 -11.97 0.43
CA GLY A 61 -4.27 -10.96 1.45
C GLY A 61 -3.60 -9.70 0.86
N ALA A 62 -2.60 -9.88 0.01
CA ALA A 62 -1.90 -8.77 -0.63
C ALA A 62 -2.81 -7.95 -1.57
N ILE A 63 -3.61 -8.62 -2.40
CA ILE A 63 -4.60 -7.96 -3.28
C ILE A 63 -5.65 -7.20 -2.44
N GLY A 64 -6.12 -7.79 -1.33
CA GLY A 64 -7.04 -7.12 -0.41
C GLY A 64 -6.45 -5.82 0.13
N MET A 65 -5.17 -5.82 0.51
CA MET A 65 -4.49 -4.62 1.00
C MET A 65 -4.25 -3.56 -0.09
N GLU A 66 -4.00 -3.96 -1.33
CA GLU A 66 -3.92 -3.07 -2.50
C GLU A 66 -5.27 -2.40 -2.76
N ARG A 67 -6.37 -3.19 -2.78
CA ARG A 67 -7.74 -2.66 -2.93
C ARG A 67 -8.09 -1.69 -1.81
N LYS A 68 -7.68 -1.98 -0.57
CA LYS A 68 -7.86 -1.06 0.56
C LYS A 68 -7.09 0.25 0.36
N ALA A 69 -5.82 0.20 -0.07
CA ALA A 69 -5.04 1.39 -0.36
C ALA A 69 -5.70 2.27 -1.44
N GLN A 70 -6.21 1.64 -2.51
CA GLN A 70 -6.94 2.34 -3.56
C GLN A 70 -8.19 3.05 -3.00
N MET A 71 -8.94 2.38 -2.13
CA MET A 71 -10.12 2.98 -1.47
C MET A 71 -9.74 4.16 -0.58
N GLU A 72 -8.71 4.01 0.27
CA GLU A 72 -8.19 5.07 1.15
C GLU A 72 -7.85 6.35 0.37
N MET A 73 -7.16 6.22 -0.77
CA MET A 73 -6.82 7.36 -1.62
C MET A 73 -8.03 7.93 -2.35
N ARG A 74 -8.95 7.09 -2.85
CA ARG A 74 -10.17 7.53 -3.54
C ARG A 74 -11.09 8.33 -2.62
N ILE A 75 -11.19 7.95 -1.34
CA ILE A 75 -11.91 8.75 -0.34
C ILE A 75 -11.31 10.15 -0.23
N GLY A 76 -9.98 10.26 -0.16
CA GLY A 76 -9.29 11.56 -0.12
C GLY A 76 -9.48 12.41 -1.39
N LEU A 77 -9.59 11.77 -2.55
CA LEU A 77 -9.85 12.44 -3.82
C LEU A 77 -11.26 13.04 -3.91
N GLY A 78 -12.26 12.48 -3.23
CA GLY A 78 -13.63 13.02 -3.24
C GLY A 78 -14.19 13.12 -4.66
N ALA A 79 -14.57 14.33 -5.10
CA ALA A 79 -15.10 14.57 -6.45
C ALA A 79 -14.04 14.43 -7.56
N ASP A 80 -12.74 14.45 -7.24
CA ASP A 80 -11.67 14.34 -8.24
C ASP A 80 -11.41 12.90 -8.74
N ILE A 81 -12.28 11.94 -8.35
CA ILE A 81 -12.17 10.52 -8.73
C ILE A 81 -12.67 10.22 -10.14
N ASP A 82 -13.41 11.13 -10.78
CA ASP A 82 -14.15 10.85 -12.02
C ASP A 82 -13.24 10.42 -13.19
N ASP A 83 -11.98 10.85 -13.16
CA ASP A 83 -10.96 10.50 -14.18
C ASP A 83 -10.31 9.12 -13.94
N LEU A 84 -10.60 8.46 -12.81
CA LEU A 84 -10.03 7.17 -12.45
C LEU A 84 -10.99 6.03 -12.82
N PRO A 85 -10.54 5.04 -13.61
CA PRO A 85 -11.39 3.93 -14.02
C PRO A 85 -11.88 3.15 -12.80
N ILE A 86 -13.15 2.78 -12.81
CA ILE A 86 -13.73 1.83 -11.86
C ILE A 86 -13.51 0.43 -12.45
N ARG A 87 -12.64 -0.35 -11.82
CA ARG A 87 -12.44 -1.75 -12.18
C ARG A 87 -13.52 -2.61 -11.56
N LYS A 88 -14.15 -3.46 -12.37
CA LYS A 88 -14.91 -4.60 -11.86
C LYS A 88 -13.92 -5.67 -11.41
N THR A 89 -14.00 -6.06 -10.16
CA THR A 89 -13.13 -7.10 -9.58
C THR A 89 -13.94 -8.34 -9.24
N ARG A 90 -13.41 -9.53 -9.53
CA ARG A 90 -14.00 -10.80 -9.06
C ARG A 90 -13.76 -10.99 -7.56
N ALA A 91 -14.56 -11.87 -6.95
CA ALA A 91 -14.34 -12.33 -5.58
C ALA A 91 -13.02 -13.10 -5.48
N LEU A 92 -12.18 -12.76 -4.49
CA LEU A 92 -10.84 -13.34 -4.34
C LEU A 92 -10.87 -14.85 -4.03
N ALA A 93 -11.93 -15.32 -3.37
CA ALA A 93 -12.12 -16.72 -3.03
C ALA A 93 -12.35 -17.62 -4.26
N GLU A 94 -12.76 -17.04 -5.39
CA GLU A 94 -13.08 -17.75 -6.64
C GLU A 94 -11.95 -17.68 -7.68
N MET A 95 -10.84 -17.00 -7.35
CA MET A 95 -9.71 -16.81 -8.25
C MET A 95 -8.72 -17.98 -8.11
N THR A 96 -8.30 -18.51 -9.26
CA THR A 96 -7.17 -19.42 -9.38
C THR A 96 -5.85 -18.69 -9.10
N LEU A 97 -4.75 -19.42 -8.87
CA LEU A 97 -3.42 -18.81 -8.78
C LEU A 97 -3.10 -17.88 -9.96
N ASP A 98 -3.36 -18.29 -11.20
CA ASP A 98 -3.10 -17.47 -12.38
C ASP A 98 -3.96 -16.19 -12.40
N ASP A 99 -5.24 -16.30 -12.02
CA ASP A 99 -6.11 -15.14 -11.83
C ASP A 99 -5.55 -14.19 -10.75
N LEU A 100 -5.06 -14.73 -9.63
CA LEU A 100 -4.50 -13.95 -8.52
C LEU A 100 -3.20 -13.23 -8.94
N LEU A 101 -2.33 -13.87 -9.71
CA LEU A 101 -1.10 -13.24 -10.22
C LEU A 101 -1.42 -12.09 -11.18
N ALA A 102 -2.38 -12.29 -12.08
CA ALA A 102 -2.86 -11.24 -12.98
C ALA A 102 -3.52 -10.09 -12.19
N GLU A 103 -4.43 -10.40 -11.27
CA GLU A 103 -5.12 -9.42 -10.44
C GLU A 103 -4.14 -8.64 -9.55
N TYR A 104 -3.12 -9.29 -8.98
CA TYR A 104 -2.10 -8.61 -8.19
C TYR A 104 -1.29 -7.61 -9.03
N ARG A 105 -0.91 -8.00 -10.25
CA ARG A 105 -0.21 -7.11 -11.19
C ARG A 105 -1.04 -5.89 -11.55
N GLU A 106 -2.29 -6.12 -11.97
CA GLU A 106 -3.20 -5.05 -12.36
C GLU A 106 -3.59 -4.16 -11.18
N GLY A 107 -3.78 -4.76 -10.00
CA GLY A 107 -4.03 -4.08 -8.73
C GLY A 107 -2.90 -3.12 -8.38
N ARG A 108 -1.64 -3.58 -8.46
CA ARG A 108 -0.47 -2.70 -8.23
C ARG A 108 -0.43 -1.53 -9.20
N ALA A 109 -0.65 -1.76 -10.50
CA ALA A 109 -0.67 -0.71 -11.49
C ALA A 109 -1.78 0.32 -11.20
N MET A 110 -2.95 -0.14 -10.77
CA MET A 110 -4.04 0.74 -10.36
C MET A 110 -3.71 1.53 -9.09
N THR A 111 -3.11 0.90 -8.08
CA THR A 111 -2.66 1.58 -6.85
C THR A 111 -1.74 2.76 -7.18
N LEU A 112 -0.74 2.56 -8.06
CA LEU A 112 0.16 3.64 -8.48
C LEU A 112 -0.56 4.73 -9.26
N ARG A 113 -1.50 4.38 -10.15
CA ARG A 113 -2.29 5.37 -10.90
C ARG A 113 -3.16 6.24 -9.97
N VAL A 114 -3.79 5.63 -8.96
CA VAL A 114 -4.59 6.37 -7.97
C VAL A 114 -3.69 7.28 -7.13
N LEU A 115 -2.50 6.80 -6.74
CA LEU A 115 -1.49 7.62 -6.06
C LEU A 115 -1.07 8.82 -6.90
N ASP A 116 -0.76 8.62 -8.18
CA ASP A 116 -0.35 9.70 -9.09
C ASP A 116 -1.43 10.78 -9.16
N ARG A 117 -2.70 10.38 -9.23
CA ARG A 117 -3.83 11.32 -9.17
C ARG A 117 -3.94 12.04 -7.82
N LEU A 118 -3.76 11.34 -6.70
CA LEU A 118 -3.76 11.95 -5.36
C LEU A 118 -2.69 13.05 -5.26
N LEU A 119 -1.47 12.78 -5.74
CA LEU A 119 -0.37 13.75 -5.72
C LEU A 119 -0.64 14.94 -6.64
N GLU A 120 -1.19 14.70 -7.82
CA GLU A 120 -1.55 15.75 -8.79
C GLU A 120 -2.61 16.72 -8.21
N VAL A 121 -3.64 16.18 -7.56
CA VAL A 121 -4.70 16.99 -6.93
C VAL A 121 -4.14 17.75 -5.71
N ALA A 122 -3.25 17.12 -4.94
CA ALA A 122 -2.58 17.75 -3.80
C ALA A 122 -1.71 18.95 -4.19
N GLY A 123 -1.23 19.01 -5.44
CA GLY A 123 -0.55 20.19 -5.99
C GLY A 123 -1.48 21.38 -6.26
N ARG A 124 -2.81 21.19 -6.22
CA ARG A 124 -3.82 22.19 -6.56
C ARG A 124 -4.71 22.59 -5.38
N ARG A 125 -4.93 21.69 -4.42
CA ARG A 125 -5.73 21.92 -3.22
C ARG A 125 -5.23 21.07 -2.06
N ASP A 126 -5.71 21.38 -0.86
CA ASP A 126 -5.48 20.49 0.29
C ASP A 126 -6.25 19.17 0.10
N VAL A 127 -5.54 18.07 0.29
CA VAL A 127 -6.02 16.69 0.15
C VAL A 127 -5.42 15.90 1.30
N ARG A 128 -6.23 15.05 1.93
CA ARG A 128 -5.73 14.09 2.93
C ARG A 128 -6.16 12.69 2.54
N ALA A 129 -5.37 11.70 2.94
CA ALA A 129 -5.68 10.29 2.74
C ALA A 129 -5.62 9.56 4.09
N TRP A 130 -6.46 8.54 4.23
CA TRP A 130 -6.54 7.74 5.45
C TRP A 130 -5.49 6.63 5.46
N THR A 131 -4.67 6.53 6.49
CA THR A 131 -3.81 5.37 6.72
C THR A 131 -3.56 5.19 8.21
N LEU A 132 -3.48 3.94 8.67
CA LEU A 132 -3.19 3.61 10.08
C LEU A 132 -4.11 4.33 11.08
N GLY A 133 -5.37 4.54 10.72
CA GLY A 133 -6.37 5.15 11.61
C GLY A 133 -6.37 6.68 11.65
N GLU A 134 -5.54 7.36 10.86
CA GLU A 134 -5.49 8.83 10.82
C GLU A 134 -5.55 9.38 9.38
N GLU A 135 -6.06 10.61 9.24
CA GLU A 135 -5.93 11.40 8.01
C GLU A 135 -4.57 12.08 7.96
N VAL A 136 -3.81 11.80 6.90
CA VAL A 136 -2.46 12.34 6.73
C VAL A 136 -2.31 13.07 5.39
N PRO A 137 -1.37 14.03 5.29
CA PRO A 137 -1.05 14.65 4.01
C PRO A 137 -0.42 13.62 3.05
N PRO A 138 -0.48 13.84 1.72
CA PRO A 138 -0.02 12.89 0.72
C PRO A 138 1.47 12.55 0.84
N ALA A 139 2.29 13.48 1.34
CA ALA A 139 3.71 13.27 1.62
C ALA A 139 3.96 12.18 2.68
N VAL A 140 3.09 12.07 3.69
CA VAL A 140 3.15 11.00 4.69
C VAL A 140 2.50 9.72 4.15
N TYR A 141 1.38 9.86 3.42
CA TYR A 141 0.68 8.71 2.86
C TYR A 141 1.56 7.89 1.90
N ILE A 142 2.29 8.55 0.99
CA ILE A 142 3.14 7.84 0.02
C ILE A 142 4.27 7.05 0.69
N LEU A 143 4.82 7.54 1.81
CA LEU A 143 5.81 6.82 2.60
C LEU A 143 5.19 5.58 3.28
N SER A 144 4.01 5.74 3.87
CA SER A 144 3.24 4.60 4.42
C SER A 144 2.94 3.55 3.35
N LEU A 145 2.57 4.01 2.15
CA LEU A 145 2.30 3.13 1.01
C LEU A 145 3.58 2.41 0.56
N ARG A 146 4.71 3.09 0.44
CA ARG A 146 6.01 2.46 0.13
C ARG A 146 6.30 1.30 1.09
N ASP A 147 6.27 1.57 2.38
CA ASP A 147 6.58 0.56 3.39
C ASP A 147 5.57 -0.60 3.35
N ARG A 148 4.29 -0.31 3.09
CA ARG A 148 3.24 -1.33 2.92
C ARG A 148 3.53 -2.20 1.68
N LEU A 149 3.80 -1.59 0.54
CA LEU A 149 4.02 -2.29 -0.72
C LEU A 149 5.29 -3.12 -0.70
N GLU A 150 6.35 -2.66 -0.03
CA GLU A 150 7.59 -3.41 0.19
C GLU A 150 7.32 -4.69 1.00
N ARG A 151 6.61 -4.57 2.13
CA ARG A 151 6.25 -5.72 2.96
C ARG A 151 5.40 -6.74 2.19
N LEU A 152 4.38 -6.27 1.45
CA LEU A 152 3.55 -7.16 0.64
C LEU A 152 4.36 -7.88 -0.43
N GLY A 153 5.28 -7.17 -1.09
CA GLY A 153 6.19 -7.75 -2.07
C GLY A 153 7.08 -8.84 -1.53
N ARG A 154 7.66 -8.59 -0.35
CA ARG A 154 8.48 -9.58 0.36
C ARG A 154 7.69 -10.83 0.69
N LEU A 155 6.49 -10.69 1.27
CA LEU A 155 5.61 -11.80 1.60
C LEU A 155 5.24 -12.63 0.37
N VAL A 156 4.89 -11.98 -0.75
CA VAL A 156 4.62 -12.68 -2.01
C VAL A 156 5.89 -13.36 -2.56
N GLY A 157 7.04 -12.68 -2.48
CA GLY A 157 8.33 -13.20 -2.89
C GLY A 157 8.77 -14.44 -2.10
N GLU A 158 8.48 -14.51 -0.81
CA GLU A 158 8.74 -15.68 0.05
C GLU A 158 7.93 -16.92 -0.36
N GLN A 159 6.87 -16.75 -1.15
CA GLN A 159 6.07 -17.87 -1.68
C GLN A 159 6.63 -18.47 -2.97
N ARG A 160 7.76 -17.95 -3.46
CA ARG A 160 8.47 -18.48 -4.61
C ARG A 160 9.27 -19.71 -4.21
N VAL A 161 9.05 -20.82 -4.90
CA VAL A 161 9.93 -21.99 -4.78
C VAL A 161 11.19 -21.67 -5.57
N SER A 162 12.33 -21.61 -4.88
CA SER A 162 13.62 -21.53 -5.58
C SER A 162 13.84 -22.83 -6.36
N PRO A 163 14.37 -22.77 -7.58
CA PRO A 163 14.74 -23.97 -8.33
C PRO A 163 15.76 -24.83 -7.58
#